data_AF-A0A9P7AUY2-F1
#
_entry.id   AF-A0A9P7AUY2-F1
#
_cell.length_a   1.000
_cell.length_b   1.000
_cell.length_c   1.000
_cell.angle_alpha   90.00
_cell.angle_beta   90.00
_cell.angle_gamma   90.00
#
_symmetry.space_group_name_H-M   'P 1'
#
loop_
_entity.id
_entity.type
_entity.pdbx_description
1 polymer ?
#
loop_
_entity_poly.entity_id
_entity_poly.type
_entity_poly.pdbx_seq_one_letter_code
_entity_poly.pdbx_strand_id
1 'polypeptide(L)'
;MPPVIVREKIICLVEIKPKSLRAKNYGFSSAAMQISRQAYFAFMGDSTLTTIGVILAFGNVWKYVEFPRPLANLPSTWSEYQDPTFGSPSNLRRPVPRVPSYLKKLSGNKDMCFDLIDPRGLSEIALKFLATRILEREKDI
;
A
#
# COMPACT_ATOMS: atom_id res chain seq x y z
N MET A 1 -29.16 -3.38 -8.42
CA MET A 1 -28.13 -2.30 -8.40
C MET A 1 -26.88 -2.85 -7.75
N PRO A 2 -25.68 -2.66 -8.31
CA PRO A 2 -24.46 -2.98 -7.57
C PRO A 2 -24.34 -2.02 -6.36
N PRO A 3 -23.76 -2.46 -5.23
CA PRO A 3 -23.60 -1.60 -4.06
C PRO A 3 -22.72 -0.41 -4.41
N VAL A 4 -23.27 0.79 -4.25
CA VAL A 4 -22.50 2.03 -4.33
C VAL A 4 -21.58 2.06 -3.11
N ILE A 5 -20.28 1.91 -3.32
CA ILE A 5 -19.29 2.08 -2.27
C ILE A 5 -19.23 3.57 -1.96
N VAL A 6 -19.86 4.00 -0.87
CA VAL A 6 -19.98 5.42 -0.50
C VAL A 6 -18.73 5.92 0.23
N ARG A 7 -17.90 5.04 0.81
CA ARG A 7 -16.81 5.43 1.73
C ARG A 7 -15.47 4.87 1.30
N GLU A 8 -14.47 5.72 1.05
CA GLU A 8 -13.10 5.29 0.82
C GLU A 8 -12.29 5.28 2.12
N LYS A 9 -12.36 4.21 2.93
CA LYS A 9 -11.46 4.11 4.09
C LYS A 9 -10.02 3.82 3.66
N ILE A 10 -9.06 4.62 4.14
CA ILE A 10 -7.62 4.32 4.06
C ILE A 10 -7.12 3.91 5.45
N ILE A 11 -6.52 2.73 5.55
CA ILE A 11 -5.63 2.40 6.68
C ILE A 11 -4.19 2.66 6.24
N CYS A 12 -3.43 3.41 7.06
CA CYS A 12 -2.00 3.59 6.87
C CYS A 12 -1.21 2.53 7.64
N LEU A 13 -0.41 1.72 6.93
CA LEU A 13 0.55 0.81 7.54
C LEU A 13 1.97 1.35 7.34
N VAL A 14 2.73 1.50 8.43
CA VAL A 14 4.12 1.95 8.38
C VAL A 14 5.03 0.75 8.63
N GLU A 15 5.93 0.47 7.69
CA GLU A 15 6.93 -0.60 7.84
C GLU A 15 8.35 -0.02 7.70
N ILE A 16 9.14 -0.15 8.77
CA ILE A 16 10.53 0.31 8.84
C ILE A 16 11.43 -0.93 8.75
N LYS A 17 12.22 -1.04 7.69
CA LYS A 17 13.16 -2.15 7.49
C LYS A 17 14.60 -1.71 7.78
N PRO A 18 15.41 -2.57 8.44
CA PRO A 18 16.79 -2.24 8.75
C PRO A 18 17.61 -2.06 7.47
N LYS A 19 18.41 -0.98 7.42
CA LYS A 19 19.40 -0.74 6.37
C LYS A 19 20.54 -1.74 6.55
N SER A 20 20.37 -2.98 6.10
CA SER A 20 21.45 -3.97 6.14
C SER A 20 22.62 -3.43 5.29
N LEU A 21 23.85 -3.48 5.84
CA LEU A 21 25.09 -3.13 5.12
C LEU A 21 25.30 -3.98 3.85
N ARG A 22 24.63 -5.15 3.76
CA ARG A 22 24.61 -6.04 2.59
C ARG A 22 23.38 -5.82 1.69
N ALA A 23 22.44 -4.94 2.07
CA ALA A 23 21.18 -4.71 1.37
C ALA A 23 21.28 -3.61 0.30
N LYS A 24 22.36 -3.60 -0.49
CA LYS A 24 22.43 -2.74 -1.67
C LYS A 24 21.34 -3.05 -2.70
N ASN A 25 20.75 -4.25 -2.66
CA ASN A 25 19.80 -4.75 -3.66
C ASN A 25 18.43 -5.23 -3.13
N TYR A 26 18.17 -5.22 -1.81
CA TYR A 26 16.85 -5.60 -1.28
C TYR A 26 15.93 -4.37 -1.31
N GLY A 27 15.51 -4.01 -2.52
CA GLY A 27 14.62 -2.87 -2.77
C GLY A 27 13.20 -3.09 -2.25
N PHE A 28 12.38 -2.05 -2.42
CA PHE A 28 10.93 -2.02 -2.16
C PHE A 28 10.17 -3.23 -2.75
N SER A 29 10.71 -3.88 -3.78
CA SER A 29 10.17 -5.10 -4.41
C SER A 29 10.11 -6.30 -3.47
N SER A 30 11.10 -6.48 -2.58
CA SER A 30 11.14 -7.59 -1.63
C SER A 30 10.02 -7.51 -0.59
N ALA A 31 9.70 -6.30 -0.14
CA ALA A 31 8.58 -6.03 0.74
C ALA A 31 7.23 -6.10 0.02
N ALA A 32 7.18 -5.82 -1.30
CA ALA A 32 5.94 -5.74 -2.07
C ALA A 32 5.03 -6.96 -1.90
N MET A 33 5.61 -8.18 -1.88
CA MET A 33 4.83 -9.40 -1.65
C MET A 33 4.27 -9.47 -0.23
N GLN A 34 5.06 -9.08 0.77
CA GLN A 34 4.64 -9.07 2.17
C GLN A 34 3.51 -8.06 2.40
N ILE A 35 3.70 -6.81 1.96
CA ILE A 35 2.69 -5.74 2.14
C ILE A 35 1.43 -6.00 1.31
N SER A 36 1.54 -6.65 0.14
CA SER A 36 0.37 -7.07 -0.65
C SER A 36 -0.44 -8.14 0.07
N ARG A 37 0.21 -9.11 0.73
CA ARG A 37 -0.47 -10.08 1.60
C ARG A 37 -1.13 -9.40 2.79
N GLN A 38 -0.42 -8.53 3.51
CA GLN A 38 -0.99 -7.80 4.65
C GLN A 38 -2.22 -6.96 4.24
N ALA A 39 -2.14 -6.24 3.12
CA ALA A 39 -3.28 -5.49 2.58
C ALA A 39 -4.45 -6.42 2.23
N TYR A 40 -4.16 -7.57 1.62
CA TYR A 40 -5.18 -8.58 1.31
C TYR A 40 -5.94 -9.06 2.55
N PHE A 41 -5.24 -9.37 3.64
CA PHE A 41 -5.87 -9.82 4.89
C PHE A 41 -6.63 -8.71 5.61
N ALA A 42 -6.13 -7.47 5.54
CA ALA A 42 -6.88 -6.33 6.04
C ALA A 42 -8.22 -6.15 5.30
N PHE A 43 -8.25 -6.35 3.97
CA PHE A 43 -9.52 -6.35 3.22
C PHE A 43 -10.48 -7.48 3.60
N MET A 44 -9.96 -8.64 4.02
CA MET A 44 -10.80 -9.73 4.55
C MET A 44 -11.36 -9.38 5.93
N GLY A 45 -10.56 -8.75 6.79
CA GLY A 45 -10.96 -8.39 8.15
C GLY A 45 -12.01 -7.27 8.24
N ASP A 46 -12.03 -6.35 7.27
CA ASP A 46 -12.99 -5.26 7.23
C ASP A 46 -13.48 -5.00 5.80
N SER A 47 -14.73 -5.37 5.53
CA SER A 47 -15.41 -5.21 4.23
C SER A 47 -15.60 -3.76 3.80
N THR A 48 -15.49 -2.81 4.74
CA THR A 48 -15.64 -1.36 4.49
C THR A 48 -14.36 -0.70 4.00
N LEU A 49 -13.21 -1.40 4.07
CA LEU A 49 -11.95 -0.90 3.51
C LEU A 49 -11.95 -0.98 2.00
N THR A 50 -11.75 0.15 1.32
CA THR A 50 -11.65 0.20 -0.14
C THR A 50 -10.22 0.40 -0.60
N THR A 51 -9.40 1.04 0.23
CA THR A 51 -8.00 1.35 -0.07
C THR A 51 -7.15 1.14 1.17
N ILE A 52 -5.93 0.64 0.99
CA ILE A 52 -4.94 0.56 2.07
C ILE A 52 -3.70 1.30 1.61
N GLY A 53 -3.31 2.32 2.36
CA GLY A 53 -2.08 3.07 2.17
C GLY A 53 -0.94 2.44 2.96
N VAL A 54 0.23 2.32 2.36
CA VAL A 54 1.42 1.78 3.03
C VAL A 54 2.58 2.73 2.85
N ILE A 55 3.15 3.19 3.95
CA ILE A 55 4.43 3.88 3.99
C ILE A 55 5.51 2.84 4.29
N LEU A 56 6.39 2.64 3.33
CA LEU A 56 7.52 1.73 3.44
C LEU A 56 8.80 2.55 3.61
N ALA A 57 9.56 2.33 4.68
CA ALA A 57 10.80 3.04 4.98
C ALA A 57 11.99 2.08 5.07
N PHE A 58 13.08 2.42 4.39
CA PHE A 58 14.32 1.66 4.34
C PHE A 58 15.51 2.60 4.57
N GLY A 59 16.09 2.57 5.76
CA GLY A 59 17.17 3.48 6.10
C GLY A 59 16.74 4.94 6.01
N ASN A 60 17.36 5.70 5.09
CA ASN A 60 17.07 7.11 4.88
C ASN A 60 16.04 7.38 3.78
N VAL A 61 15.49 6.35 3.12
CA VAL A 61 14.48 6.53 2.06
C VAL A 61 13.14 5.94 2.46
N TRP A 62 12.06 6.51 1.95
CA TRP A 62 10.71 6.00 2.12
C TRP A 62 9.87 6.13 0.85
N LYS A 63 8.78 5.38 0.78
CA LYS A 63 7.84 5.39 -0.34
C LYS A 63 6.44 5.13 0.16
N TYR A 64 5.46 5.74 -0.49
CA TYR A 64 4.05 5.43 -0.28
C TYR A 64 3.46 4.65 -1.46
N VAL A 65 2.66 3.63 -1.15
CA VAL A 65 1.86 2.87 -2.12
C VAL A 65 0.43 2.68 -1.62
N GLU A 66 -0.52 2.60 -2.54
CA GLU A 66 -1.92 2.29 -2.29
C GLU A 66 -2.27 0.93 -2.87
N PHE A 67 -2.95 0.11 -2.08
CA PHE A 67 -3.61 -1.10 -2.52
C PHE A 67 -5.10 -0.81 -2.65
N PRO A 68 -5.69 -0.86 -3.86
CA PRO A 68 -7.14 -0.88 -3.99
C PRO A 68 -7.68 -2.26 -3.62
N ARG A 69 -8.86 -2.33 -3.00
CA ARG A 69 -9.56 -3.59 -2.75
C ARG A 69 -9.72 -4.34 -4.08
N PRO A 70 -9.32 -5.61 -4.18
CA PRO A 70 -9.58 -6.41 -5.36
C PRO A 70 -11.10 -6.63 -5.49
N LEU A 71 -11.64 -6.42 -6.69
CA LEU A 71 -13.07 -6.65 -6.99
C LEU A 71 -13.43 -8.14 -7.10
N ALA A 72 -12.44 -9.04 -7.11
CA ALA A 72 -12.61 -10.48 -7.21
C ALA A 72 -12.61 -11.14 -5.83
N ASN A 73 -13.28 -12.30 -5.73
CA ASN A 73 -13.49 -13.11 -4.53
C ASN A 73 -12.25 -13.15 -3.61
N LEU A 74 -12.34 -12.42 -2.50
CA LEU A 74 -11.46 -12.66 -1.35
C LEU A 74 -11.87 -14.02 -0.75
N PRO A 75 -10.93 -14.92 -0.40
CA PRO A 75 -11.22 -16.11 0.38
C PRO A 75 -11.86 -15.67 1.70
N SER A 76 -12.66 -16.54 2.28
CA SER A 76 -13.30 -16.28 3.56
C SER A 76 -12.34 -16.49 4.73
N THR A 77 -11.27 -17.29 4.57
CA THR A 77 -10.27 -17.57 5.63
C THR A 77 -8.80 -17.67 5.16
N TRP A 78 -7.86 -17.62 6.10
CA TRP A 78 -6.42 -17.84 5.85
C TRP A 78 -6.13 -19.26 5.34
N SER A 79 -6.84 -20.25 5.90
CA SER A 79 -6.72 -21.65 5.50
C SER A 79 -7.12 -21.84 4.05
N GLU A 80 -8.19 -21.18 3.60
CA GLU A 80 -8.62 -21.16 2.19
C GLU A 80 -7.58 -20.51 1.27
N TYR A 81 -6.88 -19.46 1.71
CA TYR A 81 -5.80 -18.86 0.90
C TYR A 81 -4.59 -19.81 0.72
N GLN A 82 -4.34 -20.70 1.68
CA GLN A 82 -3.24 -21.66 1.63
C GLN A 82 -3.62 -22.99 0.97
N ASP A 83 -4.92 -23.23 0.77
CA ASP A 83 -5.42 -24.44 0.15
C ASP A 83 -5.13 -24.43 -1.37
N PRO A 84 -4.29 -25.36 -1.89
CA PRO A 84 -3.98 -25.43 -3.30
C PRO A 84 -5.18 -25.79 -4.19
N THR A 85 -6.28 -26.26 -3.61
CA THR A 85 -7.55 -26.61 -4.29
C THR A 85 -8.56 -25.46 -4.28
N PHE A 86 -8.40 -24.44 -3.44
CA PHE A 86 -9.26 -23.26 -3.35
C PHE A 86 -8.96 -22.28 -4.49
N GLY A 87 -9.28 -22.70 -5.72
CA GLY A 87 -9.00 -21.95 -6.94
C GLY A 87 -7.50 -21.87 -7.23
N SER A 88 -7.11 -22.09 -8.49
CA SER A 88 -5.71 -21.87 -8.89
C SER A 88 -5.24 -20.50 -8.39
N PRO A 89 -4.04 -20.37 -7.77
CA PRO A 89 -3.49 -19.10 -7.31
C PRO A 89 -3.43 -18.01 -8.39
N SER A 90 -3.58 -18.39 -9.67
CA SER A 90 -3.76 -17.49 -10.81
C SER A 90 -5.06 -16.68 -10.80
N ASN A 91 -6.09 -17.11 -10.06
CA ASN A 91 -7.43 -16.50 -10.04
C ASN A 91 -7.62 -15.52 -8.88
N LEU A 92 -6.86 -15.67 -7.78
CA LEU A 92 -6.82 -14.69 -6.70
C LEU A 92 -5.90 -13.54 -7.10
N ARG A 93 -6.47 -12.51 -7.75
CA ARG A 93 -5.73 -11.29 -8.08
C ARG A 93 -5.33 -10.57 -6.78
N ARG A 94 -4.06 -10.75 -6.38
CA ARG A 94 -3.46 -9.97 -5.29
C ARG A 94 -3.58 -8.48 -5.60
N PRO A 95 -3.86 -7.64 -4.61
CA PRO A 95 -3.94 -6.22 -4.84
C PRO A 95 -2.56 -5.73 -5.29
N VAL A 96 -2.56 -5.03 -6.42
CA VAL A 96 -1.34 -4.49 -7.04
C VAL A 96 -1.10 -3.11 -6.45
N PRO A 97 0.09 -2.85 -5.88
CA PRO A 97 0.40 -1.54 -5.31
C PRO A 97 0.45 -0.48 -6.41
N ARG A 98 -0.09 0.70 -6.11
CA ARG A 98 -0.04 1.87 -7.00
C ARG A 98 0.49 3.07 -6.23
N VAL A 99 1.40 3.82 -6.84
CA VAL A 99 1.83 5.12 -6.28
C VAL A 99 0.90 6.21 -6.84
N PRO A 100 0.37 7.12 -6.01
CA PRO A 100 -0.37 8.29 -6.48
C PRO A 100 0.43 9.10 -7.50
N SER A 101 -0.23 9.54 -8.57
CA SER A 101 0.43 10.26 -9.68
C SER A 101 1.15 11.53 -9.22
N TYR A 102 0.63 12.22 -8.22
CA TYR A 102 1.27 13.39 -7.61
C TYR A 102 2.63 13.03 -6.99
N LEU A 103 2.69 11.97 -6.18
CA LEU A 103 3.94 11.51 -5.57
C LEU A 103 4.95 10.98 -6.59
N LYS A 104 4.48 10.33 -7.67
CA LYS A 104 5.34 9.93 -8.79
C LYS A 104 6.05 11.14 -9.39
N LYS A 105 5.30 12.20 -9.69
CA LYS A 105 5.85 13.46 -10.24
C LYS A 105 6.76 14.16 -9.24
N LEU A 106 6.35 14.25 -7.98
CA LEU A 106 7.07 14.95 -6.91
C LEU A 106 8.44 14.31 -6.61
N SER A 107 8.51 12.98 -6.58
CA SER A 107 9.76 12.25 -6.29
C SER A 107 10.85 12.48 -7.34
N GLY A 108 10.46 12.69 -8.61
CA GLY A 108 11.39 12.91 -9.73
C GLY A 108 12.35 11.73 -10.03
N ASN A 109 12.15 10.55 -9.42
CA ASN A 109 13.03 9.40 -9.56
C ASN A 109 12.28 8.12 -9.96
N LYS A 110 13.02 7.14 -10.49
CA LYS A 110 12.46 5.87 -11.01
C LYS A 110 11.83 5.01 -9.92
N ASP A 111 12.34 5.11 -8.70
CA ASP A 111 11.89 4.30 -7.57
C ASP A 111 10.64 4.89 -6.88
N MET A 112 10.29 6.12 -7.22
CA MET A 112 9.18 6.88 -6.63
C MET A 112 9.32 7.02 -5.11
N CYS A 113 10.55 7.22 -4.63
CA CYS A 113 10.88 7.33 -3.20
C CYS A 113 11.30 8.75 -2.81
N PHE A 114 11.36 9.00 -1.51
CA PHE A 114 11.73 10.27 -0.90
C PHE A 114 12.80 10.01 0.16
N ASP A 115 13.75 10.93 0.33
CA ASP A 115 14.65 10.91 1.47
C ASP A 115 13.93 11.41 2.72
N LEU A 116 14.17 10.77 3.88
CA LEU A 116 13.64 11.22 5.17
C LEU A 116 14.22 12.58 5.54
N ILE A 117 15.52 12.77 5.30
CA ILE A 117 16.23 14.04 5.47
C ILE A 117 16.42 14.61 4.08
N ASP A 118 15.40 15.31 3.60
CA ASP A 118 15.40 15.93 2.28
C ASP A 118 15.65 17.45 2.38
N PRO A 119 16.81 17.96 1.96
CA PRO A 119 17.10 19.39 2.00
C PRO A 119 16.22 20.22 1.05
N ARG A 120 15.50 19.57 0.12
CA ARG A 120 14.56 20.22 -0.81
C ARG A 120 13.13 20.27 -0.28
N GLY A 121 12.85 19.65 0.88
CA GLY A 121 11.53 19.64 1.50
C GLY A 121 10.45 18.83 0.77
N LEU A 122 10.79 18.04 -0.26
CA LEU A 122 9.84 17.21 -1.01
C LEU A 122 9.23 16.13 -0.13
N SER A 123 10.01 15.57 0.80
CA SER A 123 9.53 14.61 1.81
C SER A 123 8.43 15.20 2.69
N GLU A 124 8.60 16.44 3.14
CA GLU A 124 7.59 17.15 3.92
C GLU A 124 6.33 17.42 3.08
N ILE A 125 6.49 17.89 1.84
CA ILE A 125 5.39 18.12 0.90
C ILE A 125 4.61 16.83 0.64
N ALA A 126 5.33 15.71 0.45
CA ALA A 126 4.74 14.40 0.23
C ALA A 126 3.93 13.94 1.45
N LEU A 127 4.47 14.08 2.67
CA LEU A 127 3.77 13.72 3.91
C LEU A 127 2.53 14.60 4.14
N LYS A 128 2.61 15.91 3.86
CA LYS A 128 1.44 16.81 3.91
C LYS A 128 0.36 16.39 2.93
N PHE A 129 0.74 16.07 1.68
CA PHE A 129 -0.20 15.54 0.69
C PHE A 129 -0.88 14.25 1.18
N LEU A 130 -0.12 13.31 1.77
CA LEU A 130 -0.69 12.07 2.31
C LEU A 130 -1.65 12.33 3.46
N ALA A 131 -1.30 13.21 4.40
CA ALA A 131 -2.17 13.57 5.52
C ALA A 131 -3.49 14.17 5.02
N THR A 132 -3.43 15.13 4.08
CA THR A 132 -4.63 15.71 3.46
C THR A 132 -5.48 14.64 2.77
N ARG A 133 -4.86 13.76 2.00
CA ARG A 133 -5.56 12.70 1.26
C ARG A 133 -6.23 11.68 2.18
N ILE A 134 -5.60 11.33 3.30
CA ILE A 134 -6.20 10.45 4.32
C ILE A 134 -7.41 11.15 4.93
N LEU A 135 -7.26 12.40 5.36
CA LEU A 135 -8.34 13.19 5.94
C LEU A 135 -9.51 13.38 4.97
N GLU A 136 -9.26 13.65 3.69
CA GLU A 136 -10.31 13.79 2.66
C GLU A 136 -11.11 12.51 2.45
N ARG A 137 -10.45 11.35 2.58
CA ARG A 137 -11.06 10.03 2.35
C ARG A 137 -11.75 9.46 3.59
N GLU A 138 -11.33 9.87 4.77
CA GLU A 138 -12.01 9.57 6.04
C GLU A 138 -13.20 10.49 6.31
N LYS A 139 -13.30 11.63 5.62
CA LYS A 139 -14.43 12.55 5.75
C LYS A 139 -15.67 11.99 5.06
N ASP A 140 -16.57 11.46 5.87
CA ASP A 140 -18.01 11.45 5.63
C ASP A 140 -18.72 12.29 6.70
N ILE A 141 -19.01 13.55 6.36
CA ILE A 141 -20.22 14.27 6.78
C ILE A 141 -20.81 14.89 5.52
#